data_AF-A0A2V6BTC3-F1
#
_entry.id   AF-A0A2V6BTC3-F1
#
_cell.length_a   1.000
_cell.length_b   1.000
_cell.length_c   1.000
_cell.angle_alpha   90.00
_cell.angle_beta   90.00
_cell.angle_gamma   90.00
#
_symmetry.space_group_name_H-M   'P 1'
#
loop_
_entity.id
_entity.type
_entity.pdbx_description
1 polymer ?
#
loop_
_entity_poly.entity_id
_entity_poly.type
_entity_poly.pdbx_seq_one_letter_code
_entity_poly.pdbx_strand_id
1 'polypeptide(L)'
;ALRTFQRLERSPADTSLALAGQQRLATKMHDISAARTTAEKTLALHAADPNAQNRVAYYNLLLEKDVSANATKAKELVAKYPDRLEFRVTAALALLRQHDPGSALAQFQGPPIEWAKTPPSWRAVYAAALIANDEDARANELLKSILLDRLSREEAALIQRK
;
A
#
# COMPACT_ATOMS: atom_id res chain seq x y z
N ALA A 1 12.72 -22.99 -1.81
CA ALA A 1 12.56 -21.63 -2.35
C ALA A 1 13.09 -20.53 -1.41
N LEU A 2 12.68 -20.47 -0.13
CA LEU A 2 13.17 -19.45 0.82
C LEU A 2 14.70 -19.52 1.06
N ARG A 3 15.25 -20.73 1.22
CA ARG A 3 16.68 -20.96 1.53
C ARG A 3 17.65 -20.52 0.42
N THR A 4 17.19 -20.46 -0.82
CA THR A 4 18.01 -20.04 -1.98
C THR A 4 18.28 -18.53 -1.97
N PHE A 5 17.35 -17.72 -1.47
CA PHE A 5 17.52 -16.25 -1.42
C PHE A 5 18.37 -15.76 -0.26
N GLN A 6 18.50 -16.55 0.82
CA GLN A 6 19.43 -16.25 1.92
C GLN A 6 20.91 -16.37 1.53
N ARG A 7 21.23 -17.00 0.38
CA ARG A 7 22.62 -17.25 -0.06
C ARG A 7 23.18 -16.22 -1.03
N LEU A 8 22.40 -15.21 -1.43
CA LEU A 8 22.79 -14.21 -2.45
C LEU A 8 23.30 -12.88 -1.87
N GLU A 9 23.74 -12.84 -0.61
CA GLU A 9 24.42 -11.67 -0.01
C GLU A 9 25.91 -11.62 -0.41
N ARG A 10 26.20 -11.64 -1.72
CA ARG A 10 27.58 -11.50 -2.24
C ARG A 10 27.80 -10.25 -3.12
N SER A 11 26.74 -9.52 -3.49
CA SER A 11 26.81 -8.25 -4.24
C SER A 11 25.53 -7.41 -4.05
N PRO A 12 25.59 -6.05 -4.01
CA PRO A 12 24.42 -5.17 -3.91
C PRO A 12 23.34 -5.39 -5.00
N ALA A 13 23.75 -5.81 -6.20
CA ALA A 13 22.85 -6.13 -7.30
C ALA A 13 22.08 -7.44 -7.06
N ASP A 14 22.75 -8.46 -6.54
CA ASP A 14 22.16 -9.75 -6.19
C ASP A 14 21.18 -9.63 -5.01
N THR A 15 21.51 -8.78 -4.04
CA THR A 15 20.63 -8.44 -2.91
C THR A 15 19.34 -7.77 -3.36
N SER A 16 19.41 -6.84 -4.32
CA SER A 16 18.22 -6.14 -4.84
C SER A 16 17.28 -7.11 -5.57
N LEU A 17 17.82 -8.04 -6.36
CA LEU A 17 17.04 -9.06 -7.05
C LEU A 17 16.43 -10.09 -6.09
N ALA A 18 17.16 -10.48 -5.05
CA ALA A 18 16.67 -11.36 -4.00
C ALA A 18 15.53 -10.72 -3.19
N LEU A 19 15.64 -9.44 -2.84
CA LEU A 19 14.58 -8.69 -2.14
C LEU A 19 13.33 -8.50 -3.02
N ALA A 20 13.50 -8.24 -4.33
CA ALA A 20 12.37 -8.20 -5.25
C ALA A 20 11.65 -9.57 -5.34
N GLY A 21 12.40 -10.67 -5.31
CA GLY A 21 11.86 -12.03 -5.25
C GLY A 21 11.10 -12.31 -3.95
N GLN A 22 11.66 -11.93 -2.80
CA GLN A 22 11.00 -12.06 -1.49
C GLN A 22 9.75 -11.19 -1.39
N GLN A 23 9.79 -9.97 -1.92
CA GLN A 23 8.64 -9.07 -1.94
C GLN A 23 7.48 -9.67 -2.73
N ARG A 24 7.75 -10.18 -3.93
CA ARG A 24 6.72 -10.86 -4.74
C ARG A 24 6.15 -12.08 -4.03
N LEU A 25 6.99 -12.85 -3.33
CA LEU A 25 6.56 -14.02 -2.58
C LEU A 25 5.72 -13.65 -1.35
N ALA A 26 6.13 -12.65 -0.57
CA ALA A 26 5.38 -12.18 0.60
C ALA A 26 4.03 -11.57 0.19
N THR A 27 4.00 -10.79 -0.89
CA THR A 27 2.75 -10.30 -1.48
C THR A 27 1.86 -11.46 -1.95
N LYS A 28 2.43 -12.52 -2.53
CA LYS A 28 1.69 -13.73 -2.93
C LYS A 28 1.19 -14.55 -1.73
N MET A 29 1.89 -14.49 -0.60
CA MET A 29 1.50 -15.16 0.64
C MET A 29 0.53 -14.36 1.51
N HIS A 30 0.20 -13.12 1.12
CA HIS A 30 -0.68 -12.23 1.87
C HIS A 30 -0.21 -11.97 3.31
N ASP A 31 1.09 -12.13 3.58
CA ASP A 31 1.71 -11.87 4.88
C ASP A 31 2.31 -10.45 4.91
N ILE A 32 1.53 -9.50 5.45
CA ILE A 32 1.94 -8.09 5.52
C ILE A 32 3.12 -7.89 6.47
N SER A 33 3.29 -8.72 7.51
CA SER A 33 4.43 -8.60 8.42
C SER A 33 5.74 -9.01 7.74
N ALA A 34 5.72 -10.08 6.97
CA ALA A 34 6.86 -10.50 6.15
C ALA A 34 7.15 -9.50 5.01
N ALA A 35 6.10 -8.96 4.36
CA ALA A 35 6.23 -7.94 3.33
C ALA A 35 6.83 -6.64 3.88
N ARG A 36 6.38 -6.19 5.06
CA ARG A 36 6.96 -5.05 5.79
C ARG A 36 8.45 -5.25 6.06
N THR A 37 8.83 -6.40 6.63
CA THR A 37 10.24 -6.69 6.93
C THR A 37 11.11 -6.63 5.68
N THR A 38 10.61 -7.11 4.55
CA THR A 38 11.31 -7.06 3.26
C THR A 38 11.40 -5.63 2.72
N ALA A 39 10.34 -4.84 2.87
CA ALA A 39 10.31 -3.43 2.50
C ALA A 39 11.30 -2.60 3.33
N GLU A 40 11.40 -2.83 4.64
CA GLU A 40 12.37 -2.17 5.53
C GLU A 40 13.81 -2.46 5.10
N LYS A 41 14.13 -3.72 4.77
CA LYS A 41 15.45 -4.08 4.24
C LYS A 41 15.74 -3.40 2.90
N THR A 42 14.74 -3.30 2.04
CA THR A 42 14.87 -2.61 0.75
C THR A 42 15.14 -1.11 0.96
N LEU A 43 14.41 -0.48 1.88
CA LEU A 43 14.61 0.92 2.22
C LEU A 43 15.98 1.18 2.85
N ALA A 44 16.49 0.25 3.68
CA ALA A 44 17.82 0.38 4.27
C ALA A 44 18.95 0.39 3.21
N LEU A 45 18.76 -0.30 2.09
CA LEU A 45 19.70 -0.28 0.96
C LEU A 45 19.52 0.94 0.06
N HIS A 46 18.30 1.45 -0.05
CA HIS A 46 17.92 2.53 -0.97
C HIS A 46 17.14 3.63 -0.24
N ALA A 47 17.76 4.26 0.77
CA ALA A 47 17.05 5.17 1.68
C ALA A 47 16.40 6.39 1.00
N ALA A 48 16.95 6.82 -0.14
CA ALA A 48 16.44 7.94 -0.92
C ALA A 48 15.37 7.56 -1.94
N ASP A 49 15.08 6.26 -2.14
CA ASP A 49 14.08 5.80 -3.11
C ASP A 49 12.66 6.09 -2.58
N PRO A 50 11.89 6.99 -3.22
CA PRO A 50 10.53 7.31 -2.79
C PRO A 50 9.58 6.10 -2.86
N ASN A 51 9.84 5.14 -3.75
CA ASN A 51 9.01 3.93 -3.87
C ASN A 51 9.24 2.98 -2.68
N ALA A 52 10.50 2.83 -2.25
CA ALA A 52 10.85 2.09 -1.05
C ALA A 52 10.25 2.74 0.21
N GLN A 53 10.34 4.07 0.32
CA GLN A 53 9.73 4.83 1.42
C GLN A 53 8.20 4.65 1.47
N ASN A 54 7.53 4.78 0.32
CA ASN A 54 6.08 4.61 0.21
C ASN A 54 5.63 3.21 0.62
N ARG A 55 6.38 2.18 0.20
CA ARG A 55 6.06 0.78 0.49
C ARG A 55 6.13 0.47 1.99
N VAL A 56 7.15 0.99 2.68
CA VAL A 56 7.25 0.86 4.15
C VAL A 56 6.09 1.59 4.83
N ALA A 57 5.79 2.83 4.40
CA ALA A 57 4.67 3.59 4.94
C ALA A 57 3.33 2.87 4.78
N TYR A 58 3.06 2.32 3.59
CA TYR A 58 1.84 1.57 3.30
C TYR A 58 1.66 0.38 4.25
N TYR A 59 2.69 -0.46 4.42
CA TYR A 59 2.59 -1.62 5.31
C TYR A 59 2.50 -1.25 6.78
N ASN A 60 3.20 -0.20 7.21
CA ASN A 60 3.06 0.32 8.56
C ASN A 60 1.63 0.80 8.83
N LEU A 61 1.01 1.51 7.89
CA LEU A 61 -0.37 2.02 8.03
C LEU A 61 -1.42 0.90 7.99
N LEU A 62 -1.21 -0.15 7.20
CA LEU A 62 -2.07 -1.34 7.23
C LEU A 62 -2.02 -2.02 8.60
N LEU A 63 -0.83 -2.10 9.20
CA LEU A 63 -0.58 -2.67 10.53
C LEU A 63 -0.80 -1.67 11.68
N GLU A 64 -1.26 -0.46 11.39
CA GLU A 64 -1.47 0.63 12.37
C GLU A 64 -0.23 0.96 13.22
N LYS A 65 0.97 0.79 12.65
CA LYS A 65 2.25 1.11 13.30
C LYS A 65 2.67 2.54 13.01
N ASP A 66 3.04 3.28 14.05
CA ASP A 66 3.56 4.65 13.97
C ASP A 66 2.76 5.54 13.00
N VAL A 67 1.42 5.51 13.13
CA VAL A 67 0.49 6.12 12.17
C VAL A 67 0.85 7.57 11.84
N SER A 68 1.18 8.38 12.86
CA SER A 68 1.53 9.79 12.68
C SER A 68 2.80 10.00 11.84
N ALA A 69 3.86 9.21 12.09
CA ALA A 69 5.11 9.31 11.34
C ALA A 69 4.92 8.87 9.88
N ASN A 70 4.20 7.75 9.67
CA ASN A 70 3.93 7.25 8.33
C ASN A 70 2.95 8.13 7.54
N ALA A 71 2.01 8.80 8.23
CA ALA A 71 1.15 9.81 7.64
C ALA A 71 1.93 11.03 7.16
N THR A 72 2.87 11.52 7.99
CA THR A 72 3.76 12.62 7.62
C THR A 72 4.55 12.25 6.37
N LYS A 73 5.14 11.04 6.32
CA LYS A 73 5.87 10.55 5.16
C LYS A 73 4.99 10.43 3.90
N ALA A 74 3.78 9.89 4.04
CA ALA A 74 2.85 9.77 2.91
C ALA A 74 2.45 11.14 2.35
N LYS A 75 2.22 12.13 3.23
CA LYS A 75 1.93 13.51 2.84
C LYS A 75 3.11 14.15 2.08
N GLU A 76 4.34 13.97 2.56
CA GLU A 76 5.54 14.45 1.86
C GLU A 76 5.69 13.86 0.46
N LEU A 77 5.43 12.56 0.31
CA LEU A 77 5.52 11.86 -0.98
C LEU A 77 4.49 12.36 -1.99
N VAL A 78 3.24 12.56 -1.57
CA VAL A 78 2.20 13.14 -2.45
C VAL A 78 2.51 14.59 -2.80
N ALA A 79 2.99 15.39 -1.85
CA ALA A 79 3.37 16.78 -2.12
C ALA A 79 4.50 16.88 -3.16
N LYS A 80 5.44 15.93 -3.14
CA LYS A 80 6.57 15.90 -4.08
C LYS A 80 6.23 15.24 -5.42
N TYR A 81 5.32 14.27 -5.44
CA TYR A 81 4.95 13.52 -6.65
C TYR A 81 3.42 13.35 -6.75
N PRO A 82 2.67 14.43 -6.99
CA PRO A 82 1.21 14.43 -6.94
C PRO A 82 0.56 13.52 -7.98
N ASP A 83 1.21 13.28 -9.12
CA ASP A 83 0.67 12.44 -10.19
C ASP A 83 0.82 10.94 -9.94
N ARG A 84 1.55 10.54 -8.90
CA ARG A 84 1.77 9.11 -8.58
C ARG A 84 0.62 8.56 -7.75
N LEU A 85 -0.25 7.81 -8.41
CA LEU A 85 -1.41 7.18 -7.78
C LEU A 85 -1.04 6.31 -6.58
N GLU A 86 0.07 5.57 -6.61
CA GLU A 86 0.53 4.75 -5.48
C GLU A 86 0.78 5.56 -4.19
N PHE A 87 1.25 6.80 -4.32
CA PHE A 87 1.52 7.67 -3.19
C PHE A 87 0.23 8.27 -2.67
N ARG A 88 -0.67 8.66 -3.57
CA ARG A 88 -2.02 9.12 -3.25
C ARG A 88 -2.83 8.05 -2.51
N VAL A 89 -2.74 6.79 -2.94
CA VAL A 89 -3.35 5.64 -2.25
C VAL A 89 -2.81 5.51 -0.83
N THR A 90 -1.50 5.66 -0.63
CA THR A 90 -0.88 5.54 0.70
C THR A 90 -1.26 6.72 1.59
N ALA A 91 -1.35 7.93 1.04
CA ALA A 91 -1.86 9.09 1.75
C ALA A 91 -3.35 8.93 2.12
N ALA A 92 -4.18 8.38 1.24
CA ALA A 92 -5.58 8.08 1.53
C ALA A 92 -5.70 7.10 2.70
N LEU A 93 -4.90 6.03 2.70
CA LEU A 93 -4.85 5.09 3.81
C LEU A 93 -4.43 5.79 5.12
N ALA A 94 -3.42 6.67 5.07
CA ALA A 94 -3.00 7.44 6.24
C ALA A 94 -4.11 8.33 6.79
N LEU A 95 -4.90 8.96 5.92
CA LEU A 95 -6.03 9.82 6.29
C LEU A 95 -7.18 9.01 6.89
N LEU A 96 -7.46 7.82 6.35
CA LEU A 96 -8.42 6.89 6.96
C LEU A 96 -7.99 6.46 8.37
N ARG A 97 -6.69 6.19 8.59
CA ARG A 97 -6.15 5.88 9.93
C ARG A 97 -6.19 7.06 10.90
N GLN A 98 -6.30 8.29 10.38
CA GLN A 98 -6.46 9.50 11.17
C GLN A 98 -7.93 9.93 11.32
N HIS A 99 -8.88 9.10 10.88
CA HIS A 99 -10.31 9.42 10.89
C HIS A 99 -10.67 10.68 10.07
N ASP A 100 -9.94 10.94 8.99
CA ASP A 100 -10.22 12.00 8.02
C ASP A 100 -10.64 11.39 6.66
N PRO A 101 -11.86 10.84 6.56
CA PRO A 101 -12.31 10.18 5.34
C PRO A 101 -12.52 11.17 4.18
N GLY A 102 -12.90 12.41 4.47
CA GLY A 102 -13.11 13.44 3.44
C GLY A 102 -11.82 13.75 2.68
N SER A 103 -10.73 14.00 3.40
CA SER A 103 -9.42 14.19 2.78
C SER A 103 -8.92 12.90 2.11
N ALA A 104 -9.24 11.73 2.67
CA ALA A 104 -8.87 10.45 2.07
C ALA A 104 -9.50 10.28 0.68
N LEU A 105 -10.79 10.59 0.54
CA LEU A 105 -11.49 10.54 -0.74
C LEU A 105 -10.97 11.61 -1.71
N ALA A 106 -10.60 12.78 -1.20
CA ALA A 106 -10.00 13.85 -1.99
C ALA A 106 -8.68 13.45 -2.66
N GLN A 107 -7.93 12.50 -2.08
CA GLN A 107 -6.72 11.95 -2.74
C GLN A 107 -7.04 11.27 -4.08
N PHE A 108 -8.29 10.90 -4.35
CA PHE A 108 -8.69 10.28 -5.62
C PHE A 108 -9.28 11.27 -6.62
N GLN A 109 -9.46 12.53 -6.24
CA GLN A 109 -9.83 13.61 -7.14
C GLN A 109 -8.60 13.97 -7.99
N GLY A 110 -8.74 13.96 -9.32
CA GLY A 110 -7.63 14.17 -10.25
C GLY A 110 -7.91 13.55 -11.62
N PRO A 111 -6.86 13.24 -12.39
CA PRO A 111 -6.99 12.59 -13.69
C PRO A 111 -7.81 11.29 -13.59
N PRO A 112 -8.60 10.93 -14.62
CA PRO A 112 -9.35 9.68 -14.64
C PRO A 112 -8.44 8.48 -14.32
N ILE A 113 -8.85 7.69 -13.34
CA ILE A 113 -8.14 6.47 -12.93
C ILE A 113 -8.81 5.27 -13.59
N GLU A 114 -8.04 4.53 -14.37
CA GLU A 114 -8.49 3.24 -14.93
C GLU A 114 -8.44 2.15 -13.85
N TRP A 115 -9.42 2.15 -12.94
CA TRP A 115 -9.48 1.24 -11.79
C TRP A 115 -9.39 -0.25 -12.16
N ALA A 116 -9.86 -0.65 -13.34
CA ALA A 116 -9.76 -2.03 -13.82
C ALA A 116 -8.30 -2.52 -13.96
N LYS A 117 -7.35 -1.60 -14.18
CA LYS A 117 -5.91 -1.91 -14.35
C LYS A 117 -5.11 -1.76 -13.06
N THR A 118 -5.71 -1.32 -11.96
CA THR A 118 -4.99 -1.09 -10.70
C THR A 118 -4.97 -2.34 -9.81
N PRO A 119 -3.96 -2.46 -8.93
CA PRO A 119 -3.90 -3.55 -7.95
C PRO A 119 -5.18 -3.64 -7.10
N PRO A 120 -5.65 -4.85 -6.75
CA PRO A 120 -6.82 -5.03 -5.87
C PRO A 120 -6.69 -4.27 -4.54
N SER A 121 -5.48 -4.21 -3.95
CA SER A 121 -5.24 -3.51 -2.69
C SER A 121 -5.45 -1.99 -2.78
N TRP A 122 -5.15 -1.37 -3.92
CA TRP A 122 -5.42 0.06 -4.12
C TRP A 122 -6.91 0.34 -4.24
N ARG A 123 -7.63 -0.55 -4.93
CA ARG A 123 -9.09 -0.49 -5.00
C ARG A 123 -9.73 -0.71 -3.64
N ALA A 124 -9.15 -1.56 -2.78
CA ALA A 124 -9.63 -1.73 -1.42
C ALA A 124 -9.52 -0.44 -0.60
N VAL A 125 -8.40 0.28 -0.69
CA VAL A 125 -8.24 1.59 -0.03
C VAL A 125 -9.23 2.62 -0.57
N TYR A 126 -9.43 2.68 -1.90
CA TYR A 126 -10.41 3.59 -2.48
C TYR A 126 -11.85 3.23 -2.09
N ALA A 127 -12.20 1.95 -2.09
CA ALA A 127 -13.49 1.46 -1.60
C ALA A 127 -13.71 1.84 -0.14
N ALA A 128 -12.69 1.69 0.72
CA ALA A 128 -12.75 2.10 2.12
C ALA A 128 -12.98 3.62 2.26
N ALA A 129 -12.33 4.44 1.43
CA ALA A 129 -12.58 5.87 1.39
C ALA A 129 -14.02 6.21 0.94
N LEU A 130 -14.58 5.50 -0.04
CA LEU A 130 -15.97 5.68 -0.45
C LEU A 130 -16.95 5.29 0.67
N ILE A 131 -16.75 4.12 1.30
CA ILE A 131 -17.58 3.64 2.41
C ILE A 131 -17.57 4.63 3.57
N ALA A 132 -16.39 5.15 3.93
CA ALA A 132 -16.26 6.11 5.04
C ALA A 132 -16.83 7.51 4.75
N ASN A 133 -17.26 7.78 3.51
CA ASN A 133 -17.95 9.00 3.11
C ASN A 133 -19.39 8.72 2.65
N ASP A 134 -19.98 7.60 3.06
CA ASP A 134 -21.36 7.19 2.72
C ASP A 134 -21.64 7.09 1.20
N GLU A 135 -20.60 6.93 0.38
CA GLU A 135 -20.69 6.79 -1.09
C GLU A 135 -20.94 5.32 -1.50
N ASP A 136 -21.95 4.71 -0.87
CA ASP A 136 -22.21 3.27 -0.87
C ASP A 136 -22.43 2.68 -2.27
N ALA A 137 -23.14 3.40 -3.15
CA ALA A 137 -23.40 2.93 -4.51
C ALA A 137 -22.09 2.75 -5.30
N ARG A 138 -21.17 3.72 -5.21
CA ARG A 138 -19.87 3.67 -5.87
C ARG A 138 -18.93 2.66 -5.21
N ALA A 139 -18.97 2.56 -3.89
CA ALA A 139 -18.22 1.55 -3.16
C ALA A 139 -18.63 0.14 -3.61
N ASN A 140 -19.93 -0.14 -3.65
CA ASN A 140 -20.46 -1.46 -4.04
C ASN A 140 -20.10 -1.82 -5.48
N GLU A 141 -20.11 -0.85 -6.41
CA GLU A 141 -19.69 -1.10 -7.79
C GLU A 141 -18.20 -1.44 -7.88
N LEU A 142 -17.35 -0.69 -7.17
CA LEU A 142 -15.91 -0.96 -7.13
C LEU A 142 -15.60 -2.32 -6.51
N LEU A 143 -16.30 -2.68 -5.42
CA LEU A 143 -16.12 -3.94 -4.68
C LEU A 143 -16.34 -5.17 -5.57
N LYS A 144 -17.27 -5.12 -6.54
CA LYS A 144 -17.48 -6.21 -7.51
C LYS A 144 -16.23 -6.55 -8.33
N SER A 145 -15.34 -5.58 -8.53
CA SER A 145 -14.10 -5.78 -9.29
C SER A 145 -12.95 -6.36 -8.45
N ILE A 146 -13.07 -6.34 -7.12
CA ILE A 146 -11.99 -6.70 -6.21
C ILE A 146 -12.02 -8.21 -5.95
N LEU A 147 -10.93 -8.87 -6.34
CA LEU A 147 -10.70 -10.27 -6.03
C LEU A 147 -10.20 -10.37 -4.58
N LEU A 148 -11.08 -10.73 -3.65
CA LEU A 148 -10.81 -10.75 -2.21
C LEU A 148 -9.70 -11.76 -1.83
N ASP A 149 -9.58 -12.85 -2.57
CA ASP A 149 -8.51 -13.85 -2.43
C ASP A 149 -7.12 -13.29 -2.76
N ARG A 150 -7.05 -12.10 -3.37
CA ARG A 150 -5.81 -11.38 -3.67
C ARG A 150 -5.49 -10.27 -2.66
N LEU A 151 -6.30 -10.10 -1.63
CA LEU A 151 -6.05 -9.16 -0.54
C LEU A 151 -5.43 -9.86 0.65
N SER A 152 -4.58 -9.14 1.39
CA SER A 152 -4.25 -9.56 2.75
C SER A 152 -5.46 -9.42 3.69
N ARG A 153 -5.36 -10.00 4.89
CA ARG A 153 -6.40 -9.84 5.91
C ARG A 153 -6.57 -8.38 6.31
N GLU A 154 -5.47 -7.64 6.44
CA GLU A 154 -5.43 -6.23 6.77
C GLU A 154 -6.06 -5.38 5.66
N GLU A 155 -5.77 -5.68 4.39
CA GLU A 155 -6.37 -4.99 3.25
C GLU A 155 -7.86 -5.29 3.12
N ALA A 156 -8.27 -6.55 3.32
CA ALA A 156 -9.68 -6.96 3.30
C ALA A 156 -10.46 -6.32 4.47
N ALA A 157 -9.84 -6.15 5.63
CA ALA A 157 -10.46 -5.51 6.78
C ALA A 157 -10.83 -4.03 6.53
N LEU A 158 -10.16 -3.35 5.58
CA LEU A 158 -10.49 -1.96 5.22
C LEU A 158 -11.89 -1.81 4.62
N ILE A 159 -12.40 -2.86 3.97
CA ILE A 159 -13.66 -2.86 3.22
C ILE A 159 -14.77 -3.67 3.91
N GLN A 160 -14.51 -4.18 5.12
CA GLN A 160 -15.52 -4.80 5.95
C GLN A 160 -16.29 -3.70 6.68
N ARG A 161 -17.62 -3.65 6.49
CA ARG A 161 -18.50 -2.75 7.25
C ARG A 161 -18.51 -3.22 8.71
N LYS A 162 -18.28 -2.29 9.65
CA LYS A 162 -18.48 -2.53 11.08
C LYS A 162 -19.95 -2.34 11.44
#